data_AF-U2P9C9-F1
#
_entry.id   AF-U2P9C9-F1
#
_cell.length_a   1.000
_cell.length_b   1.000
_cell.length_c   1.000
_cell.angle_alpha   90.00
_cell.angle_beta   90.00
_cell.angle_gamma   90.00
#
_symmetry.space_group_name_H-M   'P 1'
#
loop_
_entity.id
_entity.type
_entity.pdbx_description
1 polymer ?
#
loop_
_entity_poly.entity_id
_entity_poly.type
_entity_poly.pdbx_seq_one_letter_code
_entity_poly.pdbx_strand_id
1 'polypeptide(L)' 'MMKKSSDCTEILVGKAASMDGSTIVARNEDGYGPINPIKFVMHPAVDQTGASFTSAVTGVEVPLPDHAYRYT' A
#
# COMPACT_ATOMS: atom_id res chain seq x y z
N MET A 1 7.97 25.71 5.37
CA MET A 1 7.18 24.45 5.38
C MET A 1 7.95 23.39 6.11
N MET A 2 7.34 22.68 7.06
CA MET A 2 7.97 21.54 7.72
C MET A 2 7.95 20.36 6.75
N LYS A 3 9.11 19.81 6.40
CA LYS A 3 9.22 18.64 5.52
C LYS A 3 8.70 17.43 6.29
N LYS A 4 7.51 16.94 5.94
CA LYS A 4 6.99 15.67 6.47
C LYS A 4 7.85 14.54 5.91
N SER A 5 8.48 13.77 6.79
CA SER A 5 9.26 12.58 6.45
C SER A 5 8.66 11.37 7.18
N SER A 6 8.71 10.20 6.58
CA SER A 6 8.29 8.94 7.18
C SER A 6 9.48 7.99 7.12
N ASP A 7 9.57 7.11 8.12
CA ASP A 7 10.60 6.08 8.21
C ASP A 7 9.95 4.69 8.09
N CYS A 8 10.77 3.69 7.76
CA CYS A 8 10.36 2.29 7.81
C CYS A 8 11.55 1.34 7.85
N THR A 9 11.28 0.13 8.30
CA THR A 9 12.13 -1.05 8.29
C THR A 9 11.38 -2.18 7.61
N GLU A 10 12.06 -2.89 6.72
CA GLU A 10 11.48 -3.99 5.94
C GLU A 10 12.19 -5.31 6.26
N ILE A 11 11.42 -6.40 6.26
CA ILE A 11 11.89 -7.78 6.41
C ILE A 11 11.40 -8.58 5.22
N LEU A 12 12.34 -9.20 4.52
CA LEU A 12 12.08 -10.10 3.40
C LEU A 12 12.54 -11.52 3.77
N VAL A 13 11.64 -12.49 3.66
CA VAL A 13 11.95 -13.91 3.87
C VAL A 13 11.52 -14.70 2.65
N GLY A 14 12.49 -15.25 1.94
CA GLY A 14 12.24 -16.12 0.79
C GLY A 14 11.66 -17.48 1.22
N LYS A 15 10.88 -18.11 0.35
CA LYS A 15 10.24 -19.42 0.62
C LYS A 15 11.17 -20.54 1.09
N ALA A 16 12.45 -20.50 0.74
CA ALA A 16 13.42 -21.51 1.17
C ALA A 16 14.11 -21.17 2.50
N ALA A 17 13.89 -19.94 3.00
CA ALA A 17 14.45 -19.44 4.24
C ALA A 17 13.42 -19.38 5.38
N SER A 18 12.12 -19.41 5.05
CA SER A 18 11.04 -19.50 6.04
C SER A 18 10.91 -20.92 6.59
N MET A 19 10.40 -21.04 7.82
CA MET A 19 10.23 -22.34 8.47
C MET A 19 9.13 -23.20 7.83
N ASP A 20 8.14 -22.57 7.21
CA ASP A 20 6.93 -23.21 6.68
C ASP A 20 6.84 -23.20 5.15
N GLY A 21 7.86 -22.68 4.46
CA GLY A 21 7.86 -22.56 3.00
C GLY A 21 7.10 -21.34 2.45
N SER A 22 6.52 -20.48 3.31
CA SER A 22 5.84 -19.26 2.88
C SER A 22 6.83 -18.18 2.42
N THR A 23 6.38 -17.23 1.59
CA THR A 23 7.15 -16.01 1.30
C THR A 23 6.61 -14.89 2.17
N ILE A 24 7.49 -14.16 2.85
CA ILE A 24 7.10 -13.09 3.78
C ILE A 24 7.72 -11.77 3.30
N VAL A 25 6.87 -10.77 3.13
CA VAL A 25 7.24 -9.37 2.89
C VAL A 25 6.54 -8.57 4.00
N ALA A 26 7.32 -8.04 4.94
CA ALA A 26 6.80 -7.35 6.12
C ALA A 26 7.49 -6.00 6.32
N ARG A 27 6.75 -5.01 6.84
CA ARG A 27 7.24 -3.65 7.03
C ARG A 27 6.56 -3.00 8.24
N ASN A 28 7.28 -2.23 9.05
CA ASN A 28 6.65 -1.28 9.97
C ASN A 28 6.37 0.05 9.24
N GLU A 29 5.23 0.68 9.55
CA GLU A 29 4.93 2.02 9.06
C GLU A 29 5.19 3.06 10.15
N ASP A 30 6.35 3.70 10.12
CA ASP A 30 6.62 4.82 11.01
C ASP A 30 6.02 6.08 10.36
N GLY A 31 4.78 6.39 10.78
CA GLY A 31 4.09 7.62 10.39
C GLY A 31 4.83 8.85 10.90
N TYR A 32 4.66 10.00 10.22
CA TYR A 32 5.33 11.26 10.61
C TYR A 32 4.95 11.72 12.03
N GLY A 33 3.70 11.49 12.44
CA GLY A 33 3.20 11.85 13.76
C GLY A 33 3.15 10.64 14.71
N PRO A 34 3.19 10.88 16.04
CA PRO A 34 3.16 9.80 17.03
C PRO A 34 1.85 9.02 17.06
N ILE A 35 0.76 9.60 16.55
CA ILE A 35 -0.57 8.96 16.45
C ILE A 35 -0.95 8.91 14.97
N ASN A 36 -1.02 7.70 14.43
CA ASN A 36 -1.43 7.41 13.05
C ASN A 36 -2.46 6.28 13.06
N PRO A 37 -3.78 6.59 13.07
CA PRO A 37 -4.81 5.55 13.12
C PRO A 37 -4.80 4.68 11.86
N ILE A 38 -4.55 3.38 12.03
CA ILE A 38 -4.50 2.41 10.93
C ILE A 38 -5.84 1.67 10.80
N LYS A 39 -6.30 1.47 9.57
CA LYS A 39 -7.49 0.69 9.25
C LYS A 39 -7.10 -0.51 8.40
N PHE A 40 -7.79 -1.62 8.62
CA PHE A 40 -7.81 -2.75 7.70
C PHE A 40 -9.10 -2.68 6.87
N VAL A 41 -8.98 -2.62 5.54
CA VAL A 41 -10.12 -2.33 4.65
C VAL A 41 -10.09 -3.26 3.45
N MET A 42 -11.16 -4.04 3.27
CA MET A 42 -11.34 -4.81 2.04
C MET A 42 -11.91 -3.93 0.94
N HIS A 43 -11.19 -3.84 -0.18
CA HIS A 43 -11.66 -3.22 -1.41
C HIS A 43 -12.23 -4.31 -2.34
N PRO A 44 -13.51 -4.25 -2.75
CA PRO A 44 -14.10 -5.24 -3.64
C PRO A 44 -13.50 -5.15 -5.05
N ALA A 45 -13.66 -6.22 -5.84
CA ALA A 45 -13.38 -6.15 -7.26
C ALA A 45 -14.41 -5.23 -7.95
N VAL A 46 -13.96 -4.44 -8.93
CA VAL A 46 -14.82 -3.48 -9.65
C VAL A 46 -14.47 -3.41 -11.13
N ASP A 47 -15.51 -3.25 -11.95
CA ASP A 47 -15.38 -2.87 -13.36
C ASP A 47 -15.62 -1.35 -13.46
N GLN A 48 -14.65 -0.62 -13.98
CA GLN A 48 -14.52 0.83 -13.82
C GLN A 48 -13.96 1.52 -15.09
N THR A 49 -14.64 1.34 -16.22
CA THR A 49 -14.19 1.87 -17.51
C THR A 49 -13.91 3.37 -17.47
N GLY A 50 -12.71 3.76 -17.91
CA GLY A 50 -12.30 5.17 -17.97
C GLY A 50 -12.00 5.82 -16.62
N ALA A 51 -11.86 5.03 -15.54
CA ALA A 51 -11.47 5.54 -14.24
C ALA A 51 -10.04 6.09 -14.23
N SER A 52 -9.79 7.07 -13.37
CA SER A 52 -8.46 7.63 -13.12
C SER A 52 -8.24 7.83 -11.63
N PHE A 53 -6.98 7.70 -11.21
CA PHE A 53 -6.52 8.07 -9.88
C PHE A 53 -5.84 9.45 -9.95
N THR A 54 -6.23 10.36 -9.06
CA THR A 54 -5.55 11.65 -8.87
C THR A 54 -4.88 11.67 -7.49
N SER A 55 -3.56 11.89 -7.45
CA SER A 55 -2.82 11.97 -6.18
C SER A 55 -3.19 13.22 -5.40
N ALA A 56 -3.64 13.07 -4.15
CA ALA A 56 -3.95 14.20 -3.27
C ALA A 56 -2.72 15.07 -2.90
N VAL A 57 -1.49 14.55 -3.05
CA VAL A 57 -0.26 15.25 -2.67
C VAL A 57 0.38 15.97 -3.86
N THR A 58 0.43 15.32 -5.02
CA THR A 58 1.16 15.82 -6.19
C THR A 58 0.25 16.27 -7.33
N GLY A 59 -1.03 15.86 -7.33
CA GLY A 59 -1.97 16.12 -8.42
C GLY A 59 -1.73 15.25 -9.66
N VAL A 60 -0.78 14.31 -9.64
CA VAL A 60 -0.58 13.41 -10.79
C VAL A 60 -1.84 12.60 -11.05
N GLU A 61 -2.24 12.53 -12.32
CA GLU A 61 -3.36 11.72 -12.79
C GLU A 61 -2.85 10.46 -13.49
N VAL A 62 -3.42 9.31 -13.13
CA VAL A 62 -3.05 8.01 -13.67
C VAL A 62 -4.33 7.30 -14.12
N PRO A 63 -4.47 6.97 -15.43
CA PRO A 63 -5.59 6.15 -15.89
C PRO A 63 -5.50 4.75 -15.29
N LEU A 64 -6.63 4.22 -14.82
CA LEU A 64 -6.70 2.90 -14.21
C LEU A 64 -7.23 1.87 -15.22
N PRO A 65 -6.91 0.58 -15.04
CA PRO A 65 -7.51 -0.49 -15.82
C PRO A 65 -9.03 -0.56 -15.64
N ASP A 66 -9.72 -1.03 -16.66
CA ASP A 66 -11.18 -1.23 -16.64
C ASP A 66 -11.60 -2.29 -15.62
N HIS A 67 -10.74 -3.28 -15.32
CA HIS A 67 -11.02 -4.35 -14.36
C HIS A 67 -10.03 -4.30 -13.20
N ALA A 68 -10.52 -4.05 -11.98
CA ALA A 68 -9.74 -4.07 -10.75
C ALA A 68 -10.10 -5.28 -9.89
N TYR A 69 -9.09 -6.04 -9.46
CA TYR A 69 -9.28 -7.18 -8.55
C TYR A 69 -9.52 -6.71 -7.11
N ARG A 70 -10.15 -7.58 -6.31
CA ARG A 70 -10.32 -7.39 -4.87
C ARG A 70 -8.96 -7.38 -4.16
N TYR A 71 -8.76 -6.47 -3.21
CA TYR A 71 -7.56 -6.42 -2.35
C TYR A 71 -7.89 -6.00 -0.91
N THR A 72 -6.95 -6.26 0.00
CA THR A 72 -7.00 -5.96 1.44
C THR A 72 -6.29 -4.66 1.79
#